data_AF-A0A7C5HJ23-F1
#
_entry.id   AF-A0A7C5HJ23-F1
#
_cell.length_a   1.000
_cell.length_b   1.000
_cell.length_c   1.000
_cell.angle_alpha   90.00
_cell.angle_beta   90.00
_cell.angle_gamma   90.00
#
_symmetry.space_group_name_H-M   'P 1'
#
loop_
_entity.id
_entity.type
_entity.pdbx_description
1 polymer ?
#
loop_
_entity_poly.entity_id
_entity_poly.type
_entity_poly.pdbx_seq_one_letter_code
_entity_poly.pdbx_strand_id
1 'polypeptide(L)'
;YTLHYARKALMLKGINFHKTHLAYQSRLGPMEWIRPYLEDKLESLSKKNVIILPIAFTVDNSETEYELEIEYREVAEELGFEEYIVAKAPKDHPKFVEALGDVYQSMEVECV
;
A
#
# COMPACT_ATOMS: atom_id res chain seq x y z
N TYR A 1 1.18 11.99 2.49
CA TYR A 1 1.48 12.00 3.94
C TYR A 1 1.68 10.61 4.54
N THR A 2 0.86 9.60 4.19
CA THR A 2 0.91 8.24 4.79
C THR A 2 2.27 7.55 4.69
N LEU A 3 2.92 7.55 3.51
CA LEU A 3 4.24 6.94 3.33
C LEU A 3 5.32 7.58 4.23
N HIS A 4 5.29 8.90 4.39
CA HIS A 4 6.24 9.61 5.26
C HIS A 4 6.08 9.15 6.72
N TYR A 5 4.84 9.09 7.22
CA TYR A 5 4.56 8.63 8.58
C TYR A 5 4.88 7.15 8.78
N ALA A 6 4.59 6.29 7.79
CA ALA A 6 4.97 4.87 7.84
C ALA A 6 6.49 4.70 7.94
N ARG A 7 7.26 5.39 7.09
CA ARG A 7 8.74 5.37 7.15
C ARG A 7 9.27 5.90 8.47
N LYS A 8 8.69 6.99 8.99
CA LYS A 8 9.07 7.56 10.29
C LYS A 8 8.78 6.59 11.44
N ALA A 9 7.62 5.94 11.45
CA ALA A 9 7.25 4.96 12.47
C ALA A 9 8.19 3.74 12.46
N LEU A 10 8.54 3.23 11.27
CA LEU A 10 9.52 2.15 11.12
C LEU A 10 10.92 2.57 11.60
N MET A 11 11.36 3.77 11.24
CA MET A 11 12.65 4.31 11.69
C MET A 11 12.71 4.45 13.22
N LEU A 12 11.63 4.91 13.87
CA LEU A 12 11.54 4.99 15.33
C LEU A 12 11.59 3.61 16.00
N LYS A 13 11.18 2.55 15.30
CA LYS A 13 11.33 1.15 15.74
C LYS A 13 12.69 0.54 15.37
N GLY A 14 13.64 1.33 14.85
CA GLY A 14 14.96 0.84 14.44
C GLY A 14 14.97 0.13 13.09
N ILE A 15 13.88 0.19 12.31
CA ILE A 15 13.77 -0.45 11.00
C ILE A 15 14.11 0.58 9.91
N ASN A 16 15.27 0.40 9.27
CA ASN A 16 15.73 1.25 8.17
C ASN A 16 15.23 0.71 6.82
N PHE A 17 14.21 1.36 6.26
CA PHE A 17 13.61 0.94 4.99
C PHE A 17 14.54 1.19 3.81
N HIS A 18 14.82 0.15 3.01
CA HIS A 18 15.79 0.21 1.92
C HIS A 18 15.35 1.17 0.80
N LYS A 19 14.21 0.88 0.16
CA LYS A 19 13.65 1.66 -0.96
C LYS A 19 12.12 1.61 -0.92
N THR A 20 11.49 2.57 -1.60
CA THR A 20 10.04 2.56 -1.85
C THR A 20 9.82 2.49 -3.34
N HIS A 21 8.85 1.68 -3.75
CA HIS A 21 8.49 1.46 -5.15
C HIS A 21 6.98 1.69 -5.33
N LEU A 22 6.59 2.07 -6.55
CA LEU A 22 5.20 2.10 -6.98
C LEU A 22 4.98 0.95 -7.97
N ALA A 23 3.87 0.24 -7.82
CA ALA A 23 3.43 -0.83 -8.71
C ALA A 23 1.90 -0.89 -8.73
N TYR A 24 1.35 -1.60 -9.70
CA TYR A 24 -0.08 -1.69 -9.98
C TYR A 24 -0.54 -3.16 -9.93
N GLN A 25 -1.74 -3.39 -9.41
CA GLN A 25 -2.36 -4.71 -9.23
C GLN A 25 -3.65 -4.86 -10.06
N SER A 26 -4.32 -6.00 -9.93
CA SER A 26 -5.68 -6.23 -10.43
C SER A 26 -5.83 -6.09 -11.96
N ARG A 27 -4.84 -6.57 -12.72
CA ARG A 27 -4.90 -6.62 -14.18
C ARG A 27 -5.90 -7.67 -14.64
N LEU A 28 -6.87 -7.27 -15.47
CA LEU A 28 -7.84 -8.17 -16.10
C LEU A 28 -7.69 -8.23 -17.61
N GLY A 29 -7.77 -9.46 -18.16
CA GLY A 29 -7.77 -9.70 -19.59
C GLY A 29 -6.42 -9.45 -20.29
N PRO A 30 -6.39 -9.57 -21.63
CA PRO A 30 -5.15 -9.56 -22.40
C PRO A 30 -4.65 -8.16 -22.78
N MET A 31 -5.40 -7.11 -22.46
CA MET A 31 -5.03 -5.73 -22.79
C MET A 31 -3.84 -5.26 -21.96
N GLU A 32 -3.12 -4.24 -22.43
CA GLU A 32 -2.04 -3.64 -21.65
C GLU A 32 -2.58 -2.67 -20.60
N TRP A 33 -2.08 -2.81 -19.37
CA TRP A 33 -2.45 -1.99 -18.22
C TRP A 33 -1.25 -1.17 -17.74
N ILE A 34 -1.49 -0.27 -16.79
CA ILE A 34 -0.45 0.60 -16.22
C ILE A 34 0.62 -0.25 -15.53
N ARG A 35 1.89 0.07 -15.81
CA ARG A 35 3.08 -0.62 -15.31
C ARG A 35 3.88 0.22 -14.30
N PRO A 36 4.71 -0.40 -13.44
CA PRO A 36 5.01 -1.84 -13.38
C PRO A 36 3.93 -2.64 -12.66
N TYR A 37 3.71 -3.88 -13.09
CA TYR A 37 2.84 -4.80 -12.36
C TYR A 37 3.47 -5.18 -11.01
N LEU A 38 2.64 -5.47 -10.01
CA LEU A 38 3.11 -5.81 -8.67
C LEU A 38 3.97 -7.07 -8.69
N GLU A 39 3.58 -8.10 -9.42
CA GLU A 39 4.33 -9.34 -9.60
C GLU A 39 5.72 -9.06 -10.21
N ASP A 40 5.79 -8.44 -11.39
CA ASP A 40 7.05 -8.01 -12.03
C ASP A 40 7.92 -7.18 -11.07
N LYS A 41 7.29 -6.35 -10.22
CA LYS A 41 8.01 -5.55 -9.24
C LYS A 41 8.62 -6.43 -8.17
N LEU A 42 7.86 -7.34 -7.56
CA LEU A 42 8.33 -8.27 -6.52
C LEU A 42 9.49 -9.14 -7.03
N GLU A 43 9.39 -9.65 -8.27
CA GLU A 43 10.45 -10.40 -8.92
C GLU A 43 11.76 -9.59 -9.03
N SER A 44 11.64 -8.30 -9.38
CA SER A 44 12.80 -7.42 -9.56
C SER A 44 13.52 -7.02 -8.26
N LEU A 45 12.94 -7.32 -7.08
CA LEU A 45 13.53 -6.90 -5.80
C LEU A 45 14.64 -7.87 -5.34
N SER A 46 15.82 -7.30 -5.06
CA SER A 46 16.93 -8.05 -4.46
C SER A 46 16.79 -8.26 -2.95
N LYS A 47 15.97 -7.43 -2.28
CA LYS A 47 15.64 -7.59 -0.86
C LYS A 47 14.31 -8.31 -0.74
N LYS A 48 14.29 -9.31 0.13
CA LYS A 48 13.20 -10.28 0.28
C LYS A 48 12.35 -10.00 1.54
N ASN A 49 12.18 -8.73 1.85
CA ASN A 49 11.35 -8.23 2.94
C ASN A 49 10.58 -7.01 2.42
N VAL A 50 9.24 -7.04 2.46
CA VAL A 50 8.39 -6.00 1.86
C VAL A 50 7.15 -5.69 2.69
N ILE A 51 6.74 -4.42 2.65
CA ILE A 51 5.44 -3.98 3.12
C ILE A 51 4.69 -3.41 1.92
N ILE A 52 3.55 -4.00 1.58
CA ILE A 52 2.60 -3.51 0.59
C ILE A 52 1.68 -2.49 1.25
N LEU A 53 1.62 -1.29 0.68
CA LEU A 53 0.74 -0.22 1.13
C LEU A 53 -0.32 0.04 0.04
N PRO A 54 -1.57 -0.44 0.19
CA PRO A 54 -2.64 -0.22 -0.77
C PRO A 54 -3.18 1.22 -0.68
N ILE A 55 -2.37 2.18 -1.10
CA ILE A 55 -2.61 3.63 -0.89
C ILE A 55 -3.88 4.17 -1.57
N ALA A 56 -4.39 3.45 -2.57
CA ALA A 56 -5.60 3.84 -3.31
C ALA A 56 -6.90 3.50 -2.58
N PHE A 57 -6.84 2.71 -1.48
CA PHE A 57 -8.01 2.30 -0.72
C PHE A 57 -8.06 2.93 0.67
N THR A 58 -9.25 3.33 1.08
CA THR A 58 -9.53 3.87 2.42
C THR A 58 -10.18 2.82 3.34
N VAL A 59 -10.71 1.74 2.77
CA VAL A 59 -11.34 0.60 3.45
C VAL A 59 -10.82 -0.68 2.82
N ASP A 60 -10.59 -1.71 3.64
CA ASP A 60 -10.20 -3.03 3.15
C ASP A 60 -11.35 -3.65 2.34
N ASN A 61 -11.02 -4.32 1.25
CA ASN A 61 -11.96 -4.95 0.32
C ASN A 61 -11.38 -6.26 -0.22
N SER A 62 -12.02 -6.89 -1.21
CA SER A 62 -11.52 -8.14 -1.81
C SER A 62 -10.13 -8.00 -2.44
N GLU A 63 -9.80 -6.85 -3.02
CA GLU A 63 -8.51 -6.61 -3.67
C GLU A 63 -7.37 -6.46 -2.64
N THR A 64 -7.68 -6.11 -1.38
CA THR A 64 -6.69 -6.06 -0.30
C THR A 64 -6.65 -7.34 0.53
N GLU A 65 -7.79 -7.90 0.93
CA GLU A 65 -7.86 -9.05 1.84
C GLU A 65 -7.70 -10.40 1.14
N TYR A 66 -7.96 -10.47 -0.17
CA TYR A 66 -7.85 -11.71 -0.93
C TYR A 66 -6.69 -11.62 -1.92
N GLU A 67 -6.74 -10.68 -2.86
CA GLU A 67 -5.69 -10.59 -3.89
C GLU A 67 -4.31 -10.28 -3.27
N LEU A 68 -4.18 -9.20 -2.48
CA LEU A 68 -2.88 -8.88 -1.86
C LEU A 68 -2.48 -9.83 -0.73
N GLU A 69 -3.37 -10.09 0.22
CA GLU A 69 -3.02 -10.86 1.43
C GLU A 69 -2.86 -12.36 1.20
N ILE A 70 -3.50 -12.93 0.17
CA ILE A 70 -3.46 -14.36 -0.12
C ILE A 70 -2.72 -14.61 -1.42
N GLU A 71 -3.24 -14.15 -2.56
CA GLU A 71 -2.66 -14.52 -3.87
C GLU A 71 -1.23 -13.98 -4.04
N TYR A 72 -1.01 -12.69 -3.78
CA TYR A 72 0.35 -12.13 -3.88
C TYR A 72 1.27 -12.54 -2.73
N ARG A 73 0.72 -13.01 -1.60
CA ARG A 73 1.53 -13.62 -0.56
C ARG A 73 2.13 -14.94 -1.04
N GLU A 74 1.32 -15.79 -1.68
CA GLU A 74 1.80 -17.03 -2.31
C GLU A 74 2.90 -16.74 -3.34
N VAL A 75 2.69 -15.75 -4.21
CA VAL A 75 3.73 -15.29 -5.17
C VAL A 75 5.00 -14.83 -4.45
N ALA A 76 4.87 -14.05 -3.37
CA ALA A 76 6.02 -13.58 -2.61
C ALA A 76 6.78 -14.74 -1.93
N GLU A 77 6.07 -15.73 -1.39
CA GLU A 77 6.66 -16.93 -0.81
C GLU A 77 7.45 -17.75 -1.85
N GLU A 78 6.90 -17.94 -3.05
CA GLU A 78 7.58 -18.59 -4.18
C GLU A 78 8.85 -17.83 -4.61
N LEU A 79 8.81 -16.50 -4.56
CA LEU A 79 9.95 -15.63 -4.84
C LEU A 79 10.95 -15.52 -3.67
N GLY A 80 10.72 -16.24 -2.58
CA GLY A 80 11.61 -16.33 -1.42
C GLY A 80 11.59 -15.10 -0.52
N PHE A 81 10.47 -14.38 -0.43
CA PHE A 81 10.29 -13.33 0.57
C PHE A 81 10.18 -13.93 1.98
N GLU A 82 10.99 -13.42 2.91
CA GLU A 82 10.98 -13.79 4.33
C GLU A 82 9.82 -13.07 5.05
N GLU A 83 9.63 -11.78 4.75
CA GLU A 83 8.51 -10.98 5.27
C GLU A 83 7.73 -10.34 4.12
N TYR A 84 6.43 -10.61 4.10
CA TYR A 84 5.46 -9.96 3.22
C TYR A 84 4.28 -9.48 4.07
N ILE A 85 4.16 -8.16 4.23
CA ILE A 85 3.13 -7.54 5.06
C ILE A 85 2.24 -6.68 4.18
N VAL A 86 0.92 -6.85 4.26
CA VAL A 86 -0.03 -5.92 3.67
C VAL A 86 -0.52 -4.98 4.76
N ALA A 87 -0.34 -3.67 4.57
CA ALA A 87 -0.84 -2.67 5.50
C ALA A 87 -2.36 -2.55 5.35
N LYS A 88 -3.09 -2.59 6.47
CA LYS A 88 -4.54 -2.35 6.48
C LYS A 88 -4.87 -0.91 6.11
N ALA A 89 -6.00 -0.73 5.43
CA ALA A 89 -6.53 0.57 5.11
C ALA A 89 -6.91 1.35 6.39
N PRO A 90 -6.98 2.69 6.33
CA PRO A 90 -7.28 3.52 7.51
C PRO A 90 -8.64 3.26 8.18
N LYS A 91 -9.67 2.84 7.43
CA LYS A 91 -11.03 2.59 7.93
C LYS A 91 -11.59 3.76 8.76
N ASP A 92 -11.97 3.49 10.00
CA ASP A 92 -12.54 4.41 10.98
C ASP A 92 -11.49 4.95 11.97
N HIS A 93 -10.19 4.80 11.65
CA HIS A 93 -9.13 5.30 12.52
C HIS A 93 -9.34 6.80 12.83
N PRO A 94 -9.33 7.24 14.10
CA PRO A 94 -9.74 8.61 14.47
C PRO A 94 -9.02 9.72 13.70
N LYS A 95 -7.70 9.58 13.48
CA LYS A 95 -6.91 10.54 12.69
C LYS A 95 -7.29 10.60 11.22
N PHE A 96 -7.81 9.52 10.65
CA PHE A 96 -8.27 9.51 9.27
C PHE A 96 -9.62 10.22 9.16
N VAL A 97 -10.53 9.97 10.12
CA VAL A 97 -11.81 10.69 10.22
C VAL A 97 -11.59 12.19 10.43
N GLU A 98 -10.66 12.56 11.32
CA GLU A 98 -10.23 13.96 11.54
C GLU A 98 -9.72 14.59 10.23
N ALA A 99 -8.82 13.91 9.52
CA ALA A 99 -8.30 14.39 8.24
C ALA A 99 -9.38 14.58 7.16
N LEU A 100 -10.41 13.72 7.13
CA LEU A 100 -11.57 13.92 6.24
C LEU A 100 -12.36 15.18 6.62
N GLY A 101 -12.53 15.44 7.93
CA GLY A 101 -13.15 16.65 8.44
C GLY A 101 -12.36 17.91 8.05
N ASP A 102 -11.03 17.88 8.19
CA ASP A 102 -10.16 18.99 7.79
C ASP A 102 -10.26 19.28 6.29
N VAL A 103 -10.26 18.24 5.46
CA VAL A 103 -10.45 18.37 4.00
C VAL A 103 -11.82 19.00 3.70
N TYR A 104 -12.89 18.52 4.32
CA TYR A 104 -14.23 19.08 4.14
C TYR A 104 -14.29 20.56 4.51
N GLN A 105 -13.77 20.95 5.68
CA GLN A 105 -13.75 22.34 6.12
C GLN A 105 -12.93 23.23 5.17
N SER A 106 -11.82 22.73 4.64
CA SER A 106 -11.01 23.49 3.68
C SER A 106 -11.74 23.77 2.37
N MET A 107 -12.66 22.88 1.94
CA MET A 107 -13.50 23.08 0.76
C MET A 107 -14.57 24.15 0.97
N GLU A 108 -15.12 24.28 2.18
CA GLU A 108 -16.15 25.30 2.49
C GLU A 108 -15.58 26.73 2.47
N VAL A 109 -14.27 26.90 2.73
CA VAL A 109 -13.62 28.21 2.76
C VAL A 109 -13.38 28.78 1.35
N GLU A 110 -13.35 27.95 0.30
CA GLU A 110 -13.18 28.41 -1.09
C GLU A 110 -14.47 28.98 -1.72
N CYS A 111 -15.61 28.90 -1.03
CA CYS A 111 -16.92 29.32 -1.53
C CYS A 111 -17.42 30.68 -1.00
N VAL A 112 -16.55 31.50 -0.37
CA VAL A 112 -16.91 32.85 0.13
C VAL A 112 -15.94 33.92 -0.36
#